data_AF-A0A432VS20-F1
#
_entry.id   AF-A0A432VS20-F1
#
_cell.length_a   1.000
_cell.length_b   1.000
_cell.length_c   1.000
_cell.angle_alpha   90.00
_cell.angle_beta   90.00
_cell.angle_gamma   90.00
#
_symmetry.space_group_name_H-M   'P 1'
#
loop_
_entity.id
_entity.type
_entity.pdbx_description
1 polymer ?
#
loop_
_entity_poly.entity_id
_entity_poly.type
_entity_poly.pdbx_seq_one_letter_code
_entity_poly.pdbx_strand_id
1 'polypeptide(L)'
;MLRYFGGWTLLLFVMFPETLVTKIPADKTKDMLRLLSREDDRLRVGMEQVALSVVKKVALSEYNDKYAMLSFPYTGKISSNYVFPIEQMNDVRAWLQTHTPELEIIT
;
A
#
# COMPACT_ATOMS: atom_id res chain seq x y z
N MET A 1 10.53 -40.79 20.26
CA MET A 1 9.29 -40.32 19.61
C MET A 1 9.40 -38.82 19.31
N LEU A 2 10.06 -38.40 18.23
CA LEU A 2 10.11 -36.99 17.85
C LEU A 2 10.38 -36.86 16.34
N ARG A 3 9.45 -37.37 15.52
CA ARG A 3 9.63 -37.43 14.04
C ARG A 3 8.49 -36.82 13.23
N TYR A 4 7.51 -36.20 13.89
CA TYR A 4 6.27 -35.71 13.26
C TYR A 4 6.03 -34.20 13.33
N PHE A 5 6.95 -33.41 13.91
CA PHE A 5 6.74 -31.96 14.03
C PHE A 5 6.85 -31.21 12.69
N GLY A 6 7.63 -31.71 11.73
CA GLY A 6 7.83 -31.03 10.44
C GLY A 6 6.64 -31.10 9.47
N GLY A 7 5.82 -32.15 9.56
CA GLY A 7 4.66 -32.32 8.68
C GLY A 7 3.52 -31.36 9.00
N TRP A 8 3.36 -31.03 10.28
CA TRP A 8 2.33 -30.10 10.75
C TRP A 8 2.66 -28.65 10.38
N THR A 9 3.94 -28.29 10.29
CA THR A 9 4.38 -26.95 9.86
C THR A 9 4.04 -26.68 8.40
N LEU A 10 4.19 -27.69 7.53
CA LEU A 10 3.82 -27.60 6.11
C LEU A 10 2.30 -27.49 5.91
N LEU A 11 1.51 -28.21 6.71
CA LEU A 11 0.04 -28.11 6.66
C LEU A 11 -0.46 -26.72 7.08
N LEU A 12 0.16 -26.10 8.07
CA LEU A 12 -0.16 -24.72 8.45
C LEU A 12 0.20 -23.71 7.34
N PHE A 13 1.30 -23.93 6.62
CA PHE A 13 1.69 -23.08 5.48
C PHE A 13 0.70 -23.18 4.30
N VAL A 14 0.20 -24.39 4.01
CA VAL A 14 -0.78 -24.61 2.92
C VAL A 14 -2.17 -24.08 3.30
N MET A 15 -2.58 -24.21 4.56
CA MET A 15 -3.90 -23.76 5.03
C MET A 15 -3.98 -22.24 5.26
N PHE A 16 -2.87 -21.59 5.61
CA PHE A 16 -2.86 -20.16 5.97
C PHE A 16 -1.71 -19.39 5.30
N PRO A 17 -1.62 -19.37 3.96
CA PRO A 17 -0.58 -18.59 3.29
C PRO A 17 -0.73 -17.09 3.58
N GLU A 18 -1.96 -16.60 3.79
CA GLU A 18 -2.25 -15.18 3.95
C GLU A 18 -1.88 -14.60 5.32
N THR A 19 -1.83 -15.42 6.39
CA THR A 19 -1.45 -14.92 7.73
C THR A 19 0.06 -14.68 7.86
N LEU A 20 0.85 -15.27 6.97
CA LEU A 20 2.31 -15.09 6.89
C LEU A 20 2.74 -14.02 5.89
N VAL A 21 1.81 -13.50 5.07
CA VAL A 21 2.02 -12.25 4.32
C VAL A 21 1.94 -11.09 5.31
N THR A 22 3.00 -10.96 6.11
CA THR A 22 3.29 -9.70 6.79
C THR A 22 3.43 -8.66 5.70
N LYS A 23 2.48 -7.72 5.62
CA LYS A 23 2.60 -6.55 4.74
C LYS A 23 4.00 -5.99 4.95
N ILE A 24 4.77 -5.94 3.87
CA ILE A 24 6.17 -5.50 3.88
C ILE A 24 6.22 -4.16 4.63
N PRO A 25 7.17 -3.98 5.58
CA PRO A 25 7.26 -2.74 6.34
C PRO A 25 7.32 -1.56 5.37
N ALA A 26 6.57 -0.51 5.73
CA ALA A 26 6.32 0.60 4.82
C ALA A 26 7.63 1.18 4.28
N ASP A 27 7.78 1.18 2.95
CA ASP A 27 9.01 1.66 2.34
C ASP A 27 9.08 3.17 2.53
N LYS A 28 10.15 3.63 3.19
CA LYS A 28 10.31 5.04 3.55
C LYS A 28 10.78 5.80 2.32
N THR A 29 9.83 6.47 1.68
CA THR A 29 10.06 7.23 0.47
C THR A 29 10.35 8.69 0.83
N LYS A 30 11.46 9.23 0.30
CA LYS A 30 11.80 10.65 0.48
C LYS A 30 10.88 11.58 -0.31
N ASP A 31 10.32 11.11 -1.42
CA ASP A 31 9.62 11.93 -2.40
C ASP A 31 8.42 11.16 -3.00
N MET A 32 7.24 11.32 -2.39
CA MET A 32 6.08 10.49 -2.73
C MET A 32 5.47 10.86 -4.08
N LEU A 33 5.49 12.15 -4.42
CA LEU A 33 4.97 12.66 -5.69
C LEU A 33 5.71 12.07 -6.91
N ARG A 34 7.00 11.75 -6.78
CA ARG A 34 7.77 11.13 -7.87
C ARG A 34 7.43 9.66 -8.09
N LEU A 35 6.91 9.01 -7.06
CA LEU A 35 6.45 7.63 -7.15
C LEU A 35 5.01 7.55 -7.69
N LEU A 36 4.24 8.62 -7.56
CA LEU A 36 2.88 8.70 -8.07
C LEU A 36 2.88 9.13 -9.54
N SER A 37 2.34 8.26 -10.39
CA SER A 37 2.01 8.65 -11.76
C SER A 37 0.69 8.02 -12.19
N ARG A 38 -0.06 8.73 -13.04
CA ARG A 38 -1.25 8.19 -13.69
C ARG A 38 -0.89 7.87 -15.13
N GLU A 39 -1.02 6.61 -15.51
CA GLU A 39 -0.92 6.13 -16.89
C GLU A 39 -2.34 5.70 -17.31
N ASP A 40 -3.05 6.59 -18.01
CA ASP A 40 -4.45 6.43 -18.46
C ASP A 40 -5.40 5.96 -17.34
N ASP A 41 -5.70 4.65 -17.31
CA ASP A 41 -6.62 4.00 -16.37
C ASP A 41 -5.88 3.26 -15.22
N ARG A 42 -4.59 3.53 -15.05
CA ARG A 42 -3.74 2.88 -14.05
C ARG A 42 -3.04 3.93 -13.19
N LEU A 43 -3.17 3.75 -11.88
CA LEU A 43 -2.36 4.43 -10.89
C LEU A 43 -1.07 3.63 -10.69
N ARG A 44 0.07 4.29 -10.88
CA ARG A 44 1.37 3.76 -10.54
C ARG A 44 1.82 4.39 -9.22
N VAL A 45 2.31 3.54 -8.33
CA VAL A 45 2.93 3.93 -7.06
C VAL A 45 4.28 3.21 -6.99
N GLY A 46 5.34 3.94 -7.32
CA GLY A 46 6.70 3.43 -7.39
C GLY A 46 6.85 2.36 -8.48
N MET A 47 7.09 1.11 -8.05
CA MET A 47 7.20 -0.05 -8.94
C MET A 47 5.86 -0.79 -9.14
N GLU A 48 4.87 -0.53 -8.30
CA GLU A 48 3.55 -1.17 -8.38
C GLU A 48 2.61 -0.36 -9.30
N GLN A 49 1.84 -1.06 -10.12
CA GLN A 49 0.80 -0.46 -10.98
C GLN A 49 -0.54 -1.14 -10.73
N VAL A 50 -1.56 -0.33 -10.48
CA VAL A 50 -2.91 -0.81 -10.20
C VAL A 50 -3.92 -0.08 -11.07
N ALA A 51 -4.92 -0.80 -11.57
CA ALA A 51 -6.01 -0.17 -12.31
C ALA A 51 -6.88 0.67 -11.37
N LEU A 52 -7.28 1.85 -11.81
CA LEU A 52 -8.17 2.75 -11.05
C LEU A 52 -9.54 2.11 -10.82
N SER A 53 -9.97 1.20 -11.70
CA SER A 53 -11.15 0.35 -11.49
C SER A 53 -11.05 -0.57 -10.26
N VAL A 54 -9.84 -0.92 -9.81
CA VAL A 54 -9.59 -1.84 -8.68
C VAL A 54 -9.35 -1.06 -7.39
N VAL A 55 -8.68 0.09 -7.45
CA VAL A 55 -8.52 0.96 -6.28
C VAL A 55 -9.68 1.92 -6.25
N LYS A 56 -10.63 1.71 -5.35
CA LYS A 56 -11.72 2.69 -5.13
C LYS A 56 -11.41 3.69 -4.03
N LYS A 57 -10.59 3.28 -3.07
CA LYS A 57 -10.27 4.07 -1.88
C LYS A 57 -8.79 4.03 -1.60
N VAL A 58 -8.27 5.18 -1.20
CA VAL A 58 -6.89 5.39 -0.78
C VAL A 58 -6.90 6.00 0.60
N ALA A 59 -6.18 5.39 1.54
CA ALA A 59 -6.03 5.92 2.88
C ALA A 59 -4.79 6.82 2.95
N LEU A 60 -5.00 8.07 3.31
CA LEU A 60 -3.94 9.05 3.52
C LEU A 60 -4.05 9.57 4.95
N SER A 61 -3.16 9.11 5.83
CA SER A 61 -3.18 9.46 7.24
C SER A 61 -1.81 9.93 7.73
N GLU A 62 -1.82 10.62 8.87
CA GLU A 62 -0.60 10.98 9.58
C GLU A 62 -0.05 9.75 10.30
N TYR A 63 1.21 9.41 10.05
CA TYR A 63 1.88 8.31 10.74
C TYR A 63 2.55 8.77 12.03
N ASN A 64 3.17 9.94 12.00
CA ASN A 64 3.72 10.66 13.15
C ASN A 64 3.97 12.14 12.79
N ASP A 65 4.50 12.93 13.73
CA ASP A 65 4.77 14.36 13.57
C ASP A 65 5.71 14.73 12.39
N LYS A 66 6.42 13.75 11.81
CA LYS A 66 7.37 13.96 10.71
C LYS A 66 6.96 13.26 9.42
N TYR A 67 6.04 12.31 9.47
CA TYR A 67 5.75 11.41 8.37
C TYR A 67 4.25 11.17 8.22
N ALA A 68 3.80 11.18 6.96
CA ALA A 68 2.48 10.72 6.53
C ALA A 68 2.59 9.32 5.92
N MET A 69 1.46 8.63 5.82
CA MET A 69 1.34 7.29 5.28
C MET A 69 0.24 7.22 4.23
N LEU A 70 0.60 6.67 3.06
CA LEU A 70 -0.35 6.26 2.03
C LEU A 70 -0.54 4.76 2.10
N SER A 71 -1.78 4.32 2.18
CA SER A 71 -2.14 2.91 2.19
C SER A 71 -3.32 2.63 1.29
N PHE A 72 -3.40 1.38 0.82
CA PHE A 72 -4.40 0.93 -0.14
C PHE A 72 -5.21 -0.21 0.48
N PRO A 73 -6.21 0.10 1.32
CA PRO A 73 -6.83 -0.88 2.21
C PRO A 73 -7.66 -1.97 1.49
N TYR A 74 -8.16 -1.68 0.29
CA TYR A 74 -9.08 -2.57 -0.43
C TYR A 74 -8.48 -3.23 -1.67
N THR A 75 -7.17 -3.11 -1.89
CA THR A 75 -6.48 -3.81 -2.98
C THR A 75 -5.29 -4.59 -2.46
N GLY A 76 -5.23 -5.89 -2.77
CA GLY A 76 -4.05 -6.71 -2.54
C GLY A 76 -2.95 -6.52 -3.59
N LYS A 77 -3.20 -5.70 -4.63
CA LYS A 77 -2.21 -5.43 -5.70
C LYS A 77 -1.14 -4.43 -5.28
N ILE A 78 -1.46 -3.58 -4.32
CA ILE A 78 -0.48 -2.73 -3.65
C ILE A 78 -0.29 -3.31 -2.26
N SER A 79 0.79 -4.08 -2.13
CA SER A 79 1.11 -4.79 -0.90
C SER A 79 1.76 -3.87 0.14
N SER A 80 2.36 -2.79 -0.35
CA SER A 80 3.20 -1.89 0.44
C SER A 80 2.45 -0.66 0.89
N ASN A 81 2.62 -0.31 2.15
CA ASN A 81 2.27 1.02 2.62
C ASN A 81 3.44 1.95 2.34
N TYR A 82 3.17 3.19 1.95
CA TYR A 82 4.22 4.16 1.64
C TYR A 82 4.27 5.22 2.72
N VAL A 83 5.43 5.40 3.34
CA VAL A 83 5.64 6.42 4.38
C VAL A 83 6.55 7.51 3.83
N PHE A 84 6.13 8.76 3.96
CA PHE A 84 6.80 9.92 3.35
C PHE A 84 6.72 11.15 4.26
N PRO A 85 7.55 12.20 4.04
CA PRO A 85 7.54 13.39 4.89
C PRO A 85 6.16 14.07 4.94
N ILE A 86 5.70 14.43 6.15
CA ILE A 86 4.35 14.99 6.35
C ILE A 86 4.12 16.30 5.60
N GLU A 87 5.18 17.07 5.32
CA GLU A 87 5.13 18.30 4.52
C GLU A 87 4.53 18.07 3.12
N GLN A 88 4.75 16.89 2.53
CA GLN A 88 4.23 16.53 1.20
C GLN A 88 2.77 16.02 1.24
N MET A 89 2.16 15.88 2.43
CA MET A 89 0.82 15.30 2.57
C MET A 89 -0.25 16.08 1.80
N ASN A 90 -0.19 17.41 1.88
CA ASN A 90 -1.13 18.28 1.16
C ASN A 90 -0.95 18.19 -0.35
N ASP A 91 0.31 18.13 -0.82
CA ASP A 91 0.60 18.03 -2.24
C ASP A 91 0.18 16.66 -2.80
N VAL A 92 0.42 15.58 -2.06
CA VAL A 92 -0.04 14.23 -2.42
C VAL A 92 -1.57 14.17 -2.47
N ARG A 93 -2.26 14.78 -1.50
CA ARG A 93 -3.72 14.88 -1.50
C ARG A 93 -4.22 15.64 -2.73
N ALA A 94 -3.65 16.81 -3.01
CA ALA A 94 -4.02 17.63 -4.17
C ALA A 94 -3.76 16.87 -5.48
N TRP A 95 -2.64 16.16 -5.58
CA TRP A 95 -2.29 15.36 -6.74
C TRP A 95 -3.33 14.25 -6.97
N LEU A 96 -3.70 13.50 -5.93
CA LEU A 96 -4.72 12.44 -6.00
C LEU A 96 -6.09 12.99 -6.39
N GLN A 97 -6.49 14.14 -5.84
CA GLN A 97 -7.76 14.77 -6.22
C GLN A 97 -7.78 15.28 -7.66
N THR A 98 -6.64 15.83 -8.13
CA THR A 98 -6.53 16.39 -9.48
C THR A 98 -6.43 15.30 -10.54
N HIS A 99 -5.58 14.31 -10.29
CA HIS A 99 -5.26 13.29 -11.28
C HIS A 99 -6.13 12.07 -11.16
N THR A 100 -6.75 11.79 -10.03
CA THR A 100 -7.57 10.59 -9.80
C THR A 100 -8.84 10.93 -9.01
N PRO A 101 -9.73 11.78 -9.57
CA PRO A 101 -10.94 12.24 -8.88
C PRO A 101 -11.92 11.09 -8.59
N GLU A 102 -11.82 9.98 -9.31
CA GLU A 102 -12.59 8.75 -9.05
C GLU A 102 -12.20 8.03 -7.74
N LEU A 103 -11.07 8.39 -7.12
CA LEU A 103 -10.61 7.78 -5.88
C LEU A 103 -11.16 8.51 -4.66
N GLU A 104 -11.75 7.75 -3.74
CA GLU A 104 -12.14 8.26 -2.44
C GLU A 104 -10.92 8.27 -1.52
N ILE A 105 -10.51 9.48 -1.08
CA ILE A 105 -9.45 9.64 -0.08
C ILE A 105 -10.08 9.50 1.30
N ILE A 106 -9.72 8.44 2.01
CA ILE A 106 -10.10 8.23 3.42
C ILE A 106 -8.95 8.70 4.32
N THR A 107 -9.28 9.32 5.45
CA THR A 107 -8.31 9.92 6.39
C THR A 107 -8.35 9.18 7.72
#